data_AF-A0A4V4REB2-F1
#
_entry.id   AF-A0A4V4REB2-F1
#
_cell.length_a   1.000
_cell.length_b   1.000
_cell.length_c   1.000
_cell.angle_alpha   90.00
_cell.angle_beta   90.00
_cell.angle_gamma   90.00
#
_symmetry.space_group_name_H-M   'P 1'
#
loop_
_entity.id
_entity.type
_entity.pdbx_description
1 polymer ?
#
loop_
_entity_poly.entity_id
_entity_poly.type
_entity_poly.pdbx_seq_one_letter_code
_entity_poly.pdbx_strand_id
1 'polypeptide(L)'
;MNQLSRIFLALTAALLVVTGALEVGPAAVALRALEHAYGFVATTPDHSWLGSHRLDDGNLGFCLNVSKHPPEGNHFLYQRGDSLSWYSSDDSARLADIARTWLPSTDPNWAAGAQLAVWGITGLNGHDAGWYAARAGANAGAVASIATQIRAAVDAPTGASHWVSAGAYLTLGDGSANSVSTELFVDYVGQGVTQLSPGQYTGILSLTGATFDDGSSSREVSNGQSYSITPRDGHPTTDVSAEVNYTALPFGDALWVAQNTDDGQSLLVPPAFLSSAHASARGTAASPLPFAPAVSTETSSQLAVPGAAVHDTLHLTLAAAPRVAARAPAAASASASASASAPGSVPGSGSESAPGFTTGEQLTEWGLYEAPDGSAKPIPVTVTSSLLGPFDTAPVESAAAPPGAPVACTVDTVAADGPGTYDTPACILPAPGYYAWVDSIDPHRTPPDQGGARILPWSSPFGTAAEVTRVPAPAGTPPPATAPP
;
A
#
# COMPACT_ATOMS: atom_id res chain seq x y z
N MET A 1 -10.17 -12.39 49.62
CA MET A 1 -8.99 -13.12 49.08
C MET A 1 -7.97 -12.09 48.65
N ASN A 2 -6.84 -12.02 49.37
CA ASN A 2 -5.81 -10.98 49.21
C ASN A 2 -5.14 -11.05 47.84
N GLN A 3 -4.71 -9.89 47.31
CA GLN A 3 -4.04 -9.77 46.00
C GLN A 3 -2.85 -10.72 45.82
N LEU A 4 -2.16 -11.09 46.91
CA LEU A 4 -1.09 -12.09 46.90
C LEU A 4 -1.55 -13.49 46.46
N SER A 5 -2.80 -13.89 46.74
CA SER A 5 -3.36 -15.18 46.30
C SER A 5 -3.74 -15.19 44.81
N ARG A 6 -3.98 -14.02 44.21
CA ARG A 6 -4.27 -13.92 42.76
C ARG A 6 -3.00 -13.97 41.91
N ILE A 7 -1.90 -13.41 42.41
CA ILE A 7 -0.59 -13.45 41.74
C ILE A 7 0.00 -14.87 41.77
N PHE A 8 -0.15 -15.59 42.88
CA PHE A 8 0.33 -16.98 42.97
C PHE A 8 -0.47 -17.95 42.07
N LEU A 9 -1.79 -17.75 41.91
CA LEU A 9 -2.60 -18.59 41.04
C LEU A 9 -2.30 -18.36 39.54
N ALA A 10 -1.98 -17.12 39.16
CA ALA A 10 -1.59 -16.77 37.78
C ALA A 10 -0.21 -17.33 37.40
N LEU A 11 0.77 -17.32 38.33
CA LEU A 11 2.10 -17.90 38.10
C LEU A 11 2.07 -19.44 38.05
N THR A 12 1.18 -20.08 38.81
CA THR A 12 1.04 -21.55 38.79
C THR A 12 0.32 -22.03 37.52
N ALA A 13 -0.63 -21.25 37.00
CA ALA A 13 -1.29 -21.53 35.71
C ALA A 13 -0.36 -21.27 34.50
N ALA A 14 0.53 -20.28 34.57
CA ALA A 14 1.52 -20.03 33.52
C ALA A 14 2.61 -21.13 33.48
N LEU A 15 2.97 -21.72 34.62
CA LEU A 15 4.00 -22.78 34.67
C LEU A 15 3.46 -24.17 34.30
N LEU A 16 2.16 -24.43 34.43
CA LEU A 16 1.54 -25.69 34.01
C LEU A 16 1.17 -25.75 32.51
N VAL A 17 1.11 -24.61 31.81
CA VAL A 17 0.89 -24.58 30.34
C VAL A 17 2.19 -24.81 29.56
N VAL A 18 3.36 -24.68 30.19
CA VAL A 18 4.67 -24.87 29.54
C VAL A 18 5.18 -26.33 29.61
N THR A 19 4.49 -27.24 30.31
CA THR A 19 4.93 -28.65 30.47
C THR A 19 4.08 -29.69 29.72
N GLY A 20 3.28 -29.27 28.74
CA GLY A 20 2.29 -30.13 28.07
C GLY A 20 2.40 -30.29 26.55
N ALA A 21 3.49 -29.86 25.91
CA ALA A 21 3.71 -30.06 24.48
C ALA A 21 5.14 -30.60 24.23
N LEU A 22 5.41 -31.80 24.74
CA LEU A 22 6.28 -32.70 23.97
C LEU A 22 5.43 -33.13 22.77
N GLU A 23 5.46 -32.33 21.71
CA GLU A 23 5.09 -32.82 20.39
C GLU A 23 6.02 -33.99 20.10
N VAL A 24 5.51 -35.20 20.30
CA VAL A 24 6.07 -36.38 19.64
C VAL A 24 5.81 -36.13 18.17
N GLY A 25 6.75 -35.45 17.50
CA GLY A 25 6.76 -35.35 16.05
C GLY A 25 6.59 -36.76 15.49
N PRO A 26 5.86 -36.93 14.37
CA PRO A 26 5.76 -38.24 13.75
C PRO A 26 7.16 -38.83 13.63
N ALA A 27 7.34 -40.08 14.04
CA ALA A 27 8.61 -40.77 13.84
C ALA A 27 9.00 -40.59 12.38
N ALA A 28 10.21 -40.08 12.12
CA ALA A 28 10.70 -39.89 10.77
C ALA A 28 10.67 -41.25 10.06
N VAL A 29 9.65 -41.48 9.24
CA VAL A 29 9.55 -42.69 8.43
C VAL A 29 10.57 -42.49 7.32
N ALA A 30 11.63 -43.28 7.35
CA ALA A 30 12.64 -43.22 6.31
C ALA A 30 12.03 -43.75 5.01
N LEU A 31 11.94 -42.86 4.03
CA LEU A 31 11.40 -43.07 2.70
C LEU A 31 12.22 -44.15 1.97
N ARG A 32 11.61 -44.95 1.08
CA ARG A 32 12.29 -46.03 0.36
C ARG A 32 12.16 -45.89 -1.15
N ALA A 33 13.22 -46.19 -1.89
CA ALA A 33 13.11 -46.44 -3.32
C ALA A 33 12.56 -47.86 -3.53
N LEU A 34 11.41 -47.95 -4.19
CA LEU A 34 10.65 -49.18 -4.35
C LEU A 34 11.12 -49.98 -5.57
N GLU A 35 11.24 -49.29 -6.71
CA GLU A 35 11.47 -49.92 -8.00
C GLU A 35 11.96 -48.94 -9.06
N HIS A 36 12.44 -49.51 -10.16
CA HIS A 36 12.61 -48.79 -11.41
C HIS A 36 11.26 -48.24 -11.90
N ALA A 37 11.23 -46.98 -12.32
CA ALA A 37 10.05 -46.37 -12.92
C ALA A 37 10.13 -46.41 -14.46
N TYR A 38 10.54 -45.30 -15.09
CA TYR A 38 10.56 -45.18 -16.54
C TYR A 38 12.00 -45.15 -17.05
N GLY A 39 12.33 -46.02 -18.01
CA GLY A 39 13.69 -46.16 -18.53
C GLY A 39 13.99 -47.52 -19.14
N PHE A 40 15.26 -47.90 -19.14
CA PHE A 40 15.76 -49.12 -19.77
C PHE A 40 16.66 -49.93 -18.83
N VAL A 41 16.50 -51.26 -18.87
CA VAL A 41 17.42 -52.22 -18.26
C VAL A 41 18.42 -52.67 -19.34
N ALA A 42 19.71 -52.63 -19.03
CA ALA A 42 20.73 -53.10 -19.94
C ALA A 42 20.60 -54.60 -20.20
N THR A 43 20.87 -55.01 -21.44
CA THR A 43 20.94 -56.43 -21.84
C THR A 43 22.26 -57.09 -21.47
N THR A 44 23.16 -56.38 -20.78
CA THR A 44 24.41 -56.93 -20.26
C THR A 44 24.14 -57.84 -19.04
N PRO A 45 25.05 -58.76 -18.69
CA PRO A 45 24.86 -59.69 -17.56
C PRO A 45 24.58 -59.00 -16.22
N ASP A 46 25.03 -57.76 -16.05
CA ASP A 46 24.88 -56.99 -14.81
C ASP A 46 23.53 -56.26 -14.70
N HIS A 47 22.67 -56.34 -15.73
CA HIS A 47 21.30 -55.78 -15.77
C HIS A 47 21.19 -54.32 -15.26
N SER A 48 22.18 -53.47 -15.58
CA SER A 48 22.23 -52.10 -15.08
C SER A 48 21.08 -51.23 -15.61
N TRP A 49 20.47 -50.42 -14.75
CA TRP A 49 19.35 -49.53 -15.09
C TRP A 49 19.80 -48.14 -15.57
N LEU A 50 18.98 -47.54 -16.45
CA LEU A 50 19.05 -46.14 -16.85
C LEU A 50 17.64 -45.55 -16.95
N GLY A 51 17.28 -44.68 -16.02
CA GLY A 51 15.95 -44.07 -15.97
C GLY A 51 15.61 -43.48 -14.61
N SER A 52 14.35 -43.18 -14.38
CA SER A 52 13.84 -42.73 -13.08
C SER A 52 13.58 -43.90 -12.13
N HIS A 53 13.55 -43.60 -10.83
CA HIS A 53 13.20 -44.52 -9.76
C HIS A 53 11.94 -44.04 -9.05
N ARG A 54 11.11 -44.96 -8.56
CA ARG A 54 9.91 -44.65 -7.79
C ARG A 54 10.19 -44.73 -6.29
N LEU A 55 9.81 -43.69 -5.55
CA LEU A 55 9.84 -43.65 -4.10
C LEU A 55 8.46 -44.02 -3.52
N ASP A 56 8.41 -44.41 -2.25
CA ASP A 56 7.20 -44.83 -1.53
C ASP A 56 6.18 -43.72 -1.27
N ASP A 57 6.59 -42.45 -1.34
CA ASP A 57 5.67 -41.30 -1.38
C ASP A 57 5.05 -41.05 -2.76
N GLY A 58 5.42 -41.86 -3.77
CA GLY A 58 4.94 -41.75 -5.14
C GLY A 58 5.77 -40.82 -6.03
N ASN A 59 6.74 -40.09 -5.46
CA ASN A 59 7.64 -39.26 -6.25
C ASN A 59 8.57 -40.10 -7.13
N LEU A 60 9.08 -39.46 -8.18
CA LEU A 60 10.14 -40.00 -9.01
C LEU A 60 11.48 -39.40 -8.58
N GLY A 61 12.57 -40.13 -8.82
CA GLY A 61 13.92 -39.62 -8.58
C GLY A 61 14.91 -40.01 -9.68
N PHE A 62 15.87 -39.13 -9.95
CA PHE A 62 17.05 -39.45 -10.76
C PHE A 62 18.26 -39.64 -9.86
N CYS A 63 19.04 -40.69 -10.11
CA CYS A 63 20.29 -40.97 -9.44
C CYS A 63 21.31 -39.83 -9.56
N LEU A 64 21.94 -39.45 -8.46
CA LEU A 64 22.98 -38.40 -8.42
C LEU A 64 24.41 -38.95 -8.44
N ASN A 65 24.64 -40.18 -7.95
CA ASN A 65 25.98 -40.70 -7.66
C ASN A 65 26.29 -41.96 -8.47
N VAL A 66 26.61 -41.81 -9.76
CA VAL A 66 26.75 -42.95 -10.69
C VAL A 66 27.72 -44.07 -10.25
N SER A 67 28.66 -43.79 -9.34
CA SER A 67 29.61 -44.75 -8.79
C SER A 67 29.07 -45.61 -7.64
N LYS A 68 27.88 -45.33 -7.11
CA LYS A 68 27.28 -46.06 -5.99
C LYS A 68 26.27 -47.11 -6.45
N HIS A 69 25.96 -48.06 -5.56
CA HIS A 69 24.98 -49.11 -5.80
C HIS A 69 23.58 -48.54 -6.07
N PRO A 70 22.72 -49.30 -6.80
CA PRO A 70 21.35 -48.91 -7.07
C PRO A 70 20.56 -48.54 -5.80
N PRO A 71 19.61 -47.59 -5.89
CA PRO A 71 18.90 -47.05 -4.74
C PRO A 71 17.83 -47.97 -4.14
N GLU A 72 17.39 -49.01 -4.87
CA GLU A 72 16.27 -49.88 -4.48
C GLU A 72 16.48 -50.53 -3.11
N GLY A 73 15.46 -50.42 -2.25
CA GLY A 73 15.50 -50.98 -0.90
C GLY A 73 16.22 -50.12 0.15
N ASN A 74 16.93 -49.07 -0.27
CA ASN A 74 17.61 -48.15 0.65
C ASN A 74 16.65 -47.11 1.23
N HIS A 75 17.07 -46.53 2.35
CA HIS A 75 16.37 -45.49 3.08
C HIS A 75 16.85 -44.08 2.70
N PHE A 76 15.92 -43.14 2.72
CA PHE A 76 16.15 -41.76 2.32
C PHE A 76 15.62 -40.74 3.33
N LEU A 77 16.34 -39.62 3.40
CA LEU A 77 15.91 -38.39 4.05
C LEU A 77 15.88 -37.26 3.01
N TYR A 78 14.75 -36.56 2.91
CA TYR A 78 14.68 -35.38 2.04
C TYR A 78 15.49 -34.23 2.66
N GLN A 79 16.41 -33.71 1.86
CA GLN A 79 17.27 -32.60 2.21
C GLN A 79 17.28 -31.57 1.08
N ARG A 80 17.49 -30.30 1.45
CA ARG A 80 17.82 -29.28 0.46
C ARG A 80 19.28 -29.42 0.03
N GLY A 81 19.57 -29.11 -1.22
CA GLY A 81 20.93 -29.18 -1.76
C GLY A 81 21.91 -28.24 -1.04
N ASP A 82 21.43 -27.09 -0.55
CA ASP A 82 22.26 -26.10 0.15
C ASP A 82 22.80 -26.60 1.50
N SER A 83 22.02 -27.43 2.23
CA SER A 83 22.50 -28.07 3.46
C SER A 83 23.56 -29.14 3.20
N LEU A 84 23.63 -29.67 1.97
CA LEU A 84 24.59 -30.69 1.56
C LEU A 84 25.88 -30.09 1.00
N SER A 85 25.80 -28.91 0.36
CA SER A 85 26.94 -28.23 -0.28
C SER A 85 27.70 -29.12 -1.29
N TRP A 86 27.00 -30.03 -1.96
CA TRP A 86 27.59 -30.98 -2.93
C TRP A 86 27.89 -30.35 -4.29
N TYR A 87 27.17 -29.29 -4.66
CA TYR A 87 27.20 -28.70 -6.01
C TYR A 87 27.33 -27.18 -5.92
N SER A 88 27.84 -26.58 -7.01
CA SER A 88 27.83 -25.11 -7.18
C SER A 88 26.38 -24.58 -7.26
N SER A 89 26.17 -23.27 -7.10
CA SER A 89 24.84 -22.68 -7.30
C SER A 89 24.35 -22.89 -8.73
N ASP A 90 25.21 -22.70 -9.75
CA ASP A 90 24.85 -22.94 -11.15
C ASP A 90 24.42 -24.40 -11.40
N ASP A 91 25.15 -25.37 -10.83
CA ASP A 91 24.80 -26.78 -11.01
C ASP A 91 23.54 -27.15 -10.23
N SER A 92 23.33 -26.56 -9.06
CA SER A 92 22.08 -26.70 -8.31
C SER A 92 20.89 -26.15 -9.08
N ALA A 93 21.05 -24.98 -9.73
CA ALA A 93 20.05 -24.38 -10.62
C ALA A 93 19.73 -25.29 -11.82
N ARG A 94 20.75 -25.84 -12.49
CA ARG A 94 20.56 -26.79 -13.60
C ARG A 94 19.84 -28.06 -13.15
N LEU A 95 20.24 -28.64 -12.03
CA LEU A 95 19.61 -29.85 -11.49
C LEU A 95 18.17 -29.59 -11.04
N ALA A 96 17.90 -28.47 -10.38
CA ALA A 96 16.54 -28.07 -10.00
C ALA A 96 15.65 -27.86 -11.23
N ASP A 97 16.18 -27.26 -12.30
CA ASP A 97 15.46 -27.12 -13.57
C ASP A 97 15.16 -28.47 -14.22
N ILE A 98 16.11 -29.41 -14.17
CA ILE A 98 15.88 -30.77 -14.67
C ILE A 98 14.79 -31.49 -13.88
N ALA A 99 14.85 -31.38 -12.55
CA ALA A 99 13.89 -32.00 -11.65
C ALA A 99 12.47 -31.47 -11.87
N ARG A 100 12.32 -30.16 -12.09
CA ARG A 100 11.00 -29.55 -12.36
C ARG A 100 10.45 -29.95 -13.73
N THR A 101 11.31 -30.00 -14.75
CA THR A 101 10.86 -30.04 -16.15
C THR A 101 10.74 -31.47 -16.70
N TRP A 102 11.72 -32.34 -16.46
CA TRP A 102 11.79 -33.66 -17.12
C TRP A 102 11.63 -34.86 -16.19
N LEU A 103 11.81 -34.69 -14.87
CA LEU A 103 11.59 -35.78 -13.90
C LEU A 103 10.15 -36.36 -13.93
N PRO A 104 9.08 -35.57 -14.17
CA PRO A 104 7.73 -36.11 -14.31
C PRO A 104 7.48 -36.96 -15.57
N SER A 105 8.45 -37.03 -16.50
CA SER A 105 8.26 -37.74 -17.77
C SER A 105 7.99 -39.23 -17.56
N THR A 106 6.95 -39.72 -18.24
CA THR A 106 6.60 -41.15 -18.30
C THR A 106 7.12 -41.83 -19.57
N ASP A 107 7.69 -41.07 -20.51
CA ASP A 107 8.36 -41.61 -21.69
C ASP A 107 9.74 -42.17 -21.32
N PRO A 108 10.04 -43.46 -21.60
CA PRO A 108 11.30 -44.09 -21.23
C PRO A 108 12.55 -43.45 -21.85
N ASN A 109 12.47 -42.91 -23.07
CA ASN A 109 13.61 -42.24 -23.70
C ASN A 109 13.90 -40.90 -23.01
N TRP A 110 12.86 -40.14 -22.69
CA TRP A 110 13.00 -38.89 -21.95
C TRP A 110 13.48 -39.09 -20.52
N ALA A 111 12.96 -40.09 -19.80
CA ALA A 111 13.40 -40.41 -18.45
C ALA A 111 14.87 -40.87 -18.43
N ALA A 112 15.27 -41.75 -19.35
CA ALA A 112 16.66 -42.19 -19.49
C ALA A 112 17.60 -41.05 -19.93
N GLY A 113 17.15 -40.19 -20.85
CA GLY A 113 17.89 -39.03 -21.32
C GLY A 113 18.08 -37.98 -20.22
N ALA A 114 17.05 -37.73 -19.41
CA ALA A 114 17.13 -36.82 -18.27
C ALA A 114 18.05 -37.37 -17.16
N GLN A 115 17.98 -38.66 -16.83
CA GLN A 115 18.92 -39.32 -15.93
C GLN A 115 20.38 -39.15 -16.41
N LEU A 116 20.61 -39.32 -17.71
CA LEU A 116 21.93 -39.14 -18.31
C LEU A 116 22.39 -37.67 -18.26
N ALA A 117 21.49 -36.72 -18.48
CA ALA A 117 21.77 -35.30 -18.34
C ALA A 117 22.16 -34.92 -16.90
N VAL A 118 21.48 -35.50 -15.90
CA VAL A 118 21.82 -35.35 -14.47
C VAL A 118 23.25 -35.82 -14.21
N TRP A 119 23.64 -37.02 -14.64
CA TRP A 119 25.02 -37.49 -14.49
C TRP A 119 26.03 -36.66 -15.29
N GLY A 120 25.60 -36.01 -16.37
CA GLY A 120 26.40 -35.00 -17.06
C GLY A 120 26.71 -33.76 -16.21
N ILE A 121 25.88 -33.41 -15.20
CA ILE A 121 26.23 -32.41 -14.17
C ILE A 121 27.04 -33.09 -13.06
N THR A 122 26.53 -34.20 -12.49
CA THR A 122 27.04 -34.73 -11.22
C THR A 122 28.31 -35.58 -11.34
N GLY A 123 28.72 -35.90 -12.56
CA GLY A 123 29.92 -36.64 -12.88
C GLY A 123 29.64 -38.06 -13.41
N LEU A 124 30.37 -38.44 -14.47
CA LEU A 124 30.18 -39.71 -15.18
C LEU A 124 31.19 -40.81 -14.76
N ASN A 125 31.93 -40.60 -13.68
CA ASN A 125 32.88 -41.57 -13.11
C ASN A 125 33.88 -42.16 -14.14
N GLY A 126 34.45 -41.29 -14.99
CA GLY A 126 35.48 -41.67 -15.97
C GLY A 126 34.96 -42.24 -17.29
N HIS A 127 33.65 -42.38 -17.46
CA HIS A 127 33.01 -42.77 -18.72
C HIS A 127 32.40 -41.55 -19.45
N ASP A 128 32.07 -41.72 -20.73
CA ASP A 128 31.29 -40.75 -21.48
C ASP A 128 29.78 -41.05 -21.42
N ALA A 129 28.96 -40.10 -21.87
CA ALA A 129 27.51 -40.27 -21.87
C ALA A 129 27.03 -41.42 -22.78
N GLY A 130 27.76 -41.69 -23.87
CA GLY A 130 27.44 -42.77 -24.81
C GLY A 130 27.58 -44.15 -24.18
N TRP A 131 28.59 -44.34 -23.33
CA TRP A 131 28.77 -45.54 -22.53
C TRP A 131 27.57 -45.83 -21.65
N TYR A 132 26.98 -44.79 -21.03
CA TYR A 132 25.76 -44.95 -20.25
C TYR A 132 24.52 -45.18 -21.12
N ALA A 133 24.39 -44.44 -22.21
CA ALA A 133 23.27 -44.56 -23.14
C ALA A 133 23.14 -45.97 -23.75
N ALA A 134 24.25 -46.71 -23.88
CA ALA A 134 24.26 -48.10 -24.35
C ALA A 134 23.33 -49.04 -23.56
N ARG A 135 23.00 -48.70 -22.30
CA ARG A 135 22.00 -49.42 -21.48
C ARG A 135 20.61 -49.47 -22.13
N ALA A 136 20.29 -48.50 -23.00
CA ALA A 136 19.02 -48.43 -23.73
C ALA A 136 19.00 -49.29 -25.01
N GLY A 137 20.07 -50.03 -25.32
CA GLY A 137 20.15 -50.91 -26.48
C GLY A 137 19.91 -50.16 -27.79
N ALA A 138 18.91 -50.57 -28.57
CA ALA A 138 18.56 -49.92 -29.84
C ALA A 138 18.19 -48.42 -29.69
N ASN A 139 17.78 -47.98 -28.49
CA ASN A 139 17.42 -46.59 -28.22
C ASN A 139 18.60 -45.72 -27.75
N ALA A 140 19.83 -46.27 -27.65
CA ALA A 140 20.98 -45.56 -27.13
C ALA A 140 21.24 -44.21 -27.84
N GLY A 141 21.10 -44.16 -29.16
CA GLY A 141 21.24 -42.93 -29.93
C GLY A 141 20.18 -41.87 -29.58
N ALA A 142 18.92 -42.29 -29.38
CA ALA A 142 17.84 -41.38 -29.00
C ALA A 142 18.05 -40.84 -27.59
N VAL A 143 18.39 -41.70 -26.63
CA VAL A 143 18.66 -41.32 -25.24
C VAL A 143 19.84 -40.35 -25.14
N ALA A 144 20.94 -40.61 -25.85
CA ALA A 144 22.08 -39.70 -25.89
C ALA A 144 21.71 -38.34 -26.49
N SER A 145 20.94 -38.33 -27.58
CA SER A 145 20.46 -37.08 -28.20
C SER A 145 19.56 -36.27 -27.27
N ILE A 146 18.66 -36.93 -26.54
CA ILE A 146 17.78 -36.26 -25.57
C ILE A 146 18.59 -35.68 -24.42
N ALA A 147 19.59 -36.43 -23.90
CA ALA A 147 20.46 -35.92 -22.85
C ALA A 147 21.18 -34.62 -23.30
N THR A 148 21.71 -34.59 -24.52
CA THR A 148 22.30 -33.36 -25.10
C THR A 148 21.27 -32.25 -25.26
N GLN A 149 20.03 -32.56 -25.68
CA GLN A 149 18.96 -31.58 -25.81
C GLN A 149 18.59 -30.94 -24.46
N ILE A 150 18.45 -31.76 -23.41
CA ILE A 150 18.17 -31.28 -22.05
C ILE A 150 19.31 -30.39 -21.56
N ARG A 151 20.57 -30.79 -21.78
CA ARG A 151 21.73 -29.97 -21.42
C ARG A 151 21.74 -28.63 -22.15
N ALA A 152 21.47 -28.62 -23.45
CA ALA A 152 21.37 -27.38 -24.21
C ALA A 152 20.21 -26.49 -23.73
N ALA A 153 19.10 -27.06 -23.26
CA ALA A 153 17.96 -26.31 -22.74
C ALA A 153 18.28 -25.63 -21.40
N VAL A 154 18.89 -26.35 -20.44
CA VAL A 154 19.25 -25.76 -19.14
C VAL A 154 20.38 -24.75 -19.23
N ASP A 155 21.30 -24.93 -20.18
CA ASP A 155 22.43 -24.04 -20.43
C ASP A 155 22.07 -22.87 -21.39
N ALA A 156 20.83 -22.80 -21.87
CA ALA A 156 20.35 -21.69 -22.69
C ALA A 156 20.31 -20.37 -21.89
N PRO A 157 20.34 -19.20 -22.56
CA PRO A 157 20.32 -17.90 -21.87
C PRO A 157 19.18 -17.73 -20.86
N THR A 158 17.99 -18.26 -21.19
CA THR A 158 16.80 -18.25 -20.32
C THR A 158 16.44 -19.66 -19.82
N GLY A 159 17.44 -20.53 -19.64
CA GLY A 159 17.28 -21.90 -19.15
C GLY A 159 17.16 -21.93 -17.62
N ALA A 160 18.14 -22.54 -16.95
CA ALA A 160 18.20 -22.61 -15.49
C ALA A 160 18.34 -21.21 -14.84
N SER A 161 17.83 -21.06 -13.61
CA SER A 161 17.86 -19.80 -12.86
C SER A 161 18.24 -19.99 -11.40
N HIS A 162 18.94 -18.99 -10.85
CA HIS A 162 19.34 -18.95 -9.45
C HIS A 162 18.18 -18.55 -8.54
N TRP A 163 17.45 -17.50 -8.92
CA TRP A 163 16.34 -16.97 -8.13
C TRP A 163 15.36 -16.18 -9.01
N VAL A 164 14.21 -15.86 -8.42
CA VAL A 164 13.20 -14.95 -8.98
C VAL A 164 12.81 -13.94 -7.90
N SER A 165 12.60 -12.69 -8.30
CA SER A 165 12.15 -11.60 -7.43
C SER A 165 11.03 -10.81 -8.09
N ALA A 166 10.30 -10.04 -7.28
CA ALA A 166 9.26 -9.13 -7.76
C ALA A 166 9.68 -7.68 -7.49
N GLY A 167 9.22 -6.78 -8.36
CA GLY A 167 9.22 -5.34 -8.13
C GLY A 167 7.79 -4.83 -8.01
N ALA A 168 7.54 -3.84 -7.16
CA ALA A 168 6.28 -3.13 -7.08
C ALA A 168 6.54 -1.64 -7.22
N TYR A 169 5.75 -0.97 -8.05
CA TYR A 169 5.91 0.44 -8.37
C TYR A 169 4.56 1.13 -8.22
N LEU A 170 4.57 2.24 -7.50
CA LEU A 170 3.39 3.02 -7.20
C LEU A 170 3.56 4.44 -7.74
N THR A 171 2.58 4.90 -8.48
CA THR A 171 2.50 6.28 -8.96
C THR A 171 1.27 6.91 -8.33
N LEU A 172 1.49 7.95 -7.52
CA LEU A 172 0.44 8.76 -6.91
C LEU A 172 0.53 10.19 -7.46
N GLY A 173 -0.60 10.76 -7.85
CA GLY A 173 -0.74 12.13 -8.36
C GLY A 173 -1.96 12.84 -7.76
N ASP A 174 -2.15 14.09 -8.18
CA ASP A 174 -3.11 15.06 -7.63
C ASP A 174 -4.57 14.90 -8.09
N GLY A 175 -4.92 13.88 -8.89
CA GLY A 175 -6.34 13.70 -9.23
C GLY A 175 -6.78 12.62 -10.22
N SER A 176 -5.93 12.01 -11.06
CA SER A 176 -6.48 11.09 -12.08
C SER A 176 -5.58 9.99 -12.65
N ALA A 177 -4.31 9.89 -12.25
CA ALA A 177 -3.37 8.91 -12.82
C ALA A 177 -2.70 8.03 -11.73
N ASN A 178 -3.43 7.77 -10.64
CA ASN A 178 -2.93 6.86 -9.62
C ASN A 178 -2.89 5.45 -10.19
N SER A 179 -1.72 4.84 -10.18
CA SER A 179 -1.53 3.51 -10.70
C SER A 179 -0.50 2.72 -9.91
N VAL A 180 -0.64 1.40 -10.00
CA VAL A 180 0.28 0.43 -9.44
C VAL A 180 0.67 -0.54 -10.55
N SER A 181 1.96 -0.85 -10.64
CA SER A 181 2.46 -1.90 -11.51
C SER A 181 3.38 -2.81 -10.74
N THR A 182 3.49 -4.06 -11.19
CA THR A 182 4.38 -5.04 -10.57
C THR A 182 5.15 -5.78 -11.65
N GLU A 183 6.39 -6.12 -11.39
CA GLU A 183 7.29 -6.75 -12.35
C GLU A 183 7.92 -8.00 -11.73
N LEU A 184 8.42 -8.91 -12.58
CA LEU A 184 9.18 -10.07 -12.16
C LEU A 184 10.55 -10.05 -12.82
N PHE A 185 11.57 -10.37 -12.04
CA PHE A 185 12.96 -10.48 -12.48
C PHE A 185 13.48 -11.86 -12.17
N VAL A 186 14.14 -12.49 -13.14
CA VAL A 186 14.75 -13.82 -12.98
C VAL A 186 16.24 -13.70 -13.24
N ASP A 187 17.04 -14.25 -12.34
CA ASP A 187 18.48 -14.36 -12.52
C ASP A 187 18.81 -15.69 -13.19
N TYR A 188 18.98 -15.66 -14.51
CA TYR A 188 19.30 -16.85 -15.28
C TYR A 188 20.80 -17.15 -15.22
N VAL A 189 21.16 -18.43 -15.15
CA VAL A 189 22.57 -18.87 -15.16
C VAL A 189 23.29 -18.39 -16.43
N GLY A 190 22.61 -18.41 -17.58
CA GLY A 190 23.19 -18.08 -18.89
C GLY A 190 23.15 -16.60 -19.29
N GLN A 191 22.40 -15.75 -18.58
CA GLN A 191 22.12 -14.37 -19.00
C GLN A 191 22.17 -13.34 -17.86
N GLY A 192 22.10 -13.79 -16.60
CA GLY A 192 21.93 -12.94 -15.43
C GLY A 192 20.50 -12.41 -15.27
N VAL A 193 20.36 -11.40 -14.42
CA VAL A 193 19.08 -10.77 -14.08
C VAL A 193 18.38 -10.20 -15.31
N THR A 194 17.20 -10.73 -15.60
CA THR A 194 16.37 -10.37 -16.75
C THR A 194 14.94 -10.11 -16.30
N GLN A 195 14.35 -9.00 -16.74
CA GLN A 195 12.94 -8.71 -16.54
C GLN A 195 12.08 -9.61 -17.44
N LEU A 196 11.07 -10.25 -16.86
CA LEU A 196 10.14 -11.09 -17.61
C LEU A 196 9.20 -10.26 -18.47
N SER A 197 8.79 -10.83 -19.61
CA SER A 197 7.81 -10.19 -20.49
C SER A 197 6.48 -10.01 -19.76
N PRO A 198 5.73 -8.93 -20.02
CA PRO A 198 4.43 -8.71 -19.40
C PRO A 198 3.43 -9.84 -19.69
N GLY A 199 2.57 -10.15 -18.73
CA GLY A 199 1.46 -11.10 -18.92
C GLY A 199 1.82 -12.58 -18.82
N GLN A 200 3.05 -12.94 -18.44
CA GLN A 200 3.50 -14.34 -18.37
C GLN A 200 3.05 -15.05 -17.09
N TYR A 201 2.97 -14.33 -15.97
CA TYR A 201 2.65 -14.88 -14.66
C TYR A 201 1.61 -14.02 -13.96
N THR A 202 0.76 -14.68 -13.17
CA THR A 202 -0.24 -14.01 -12.33
C THR A 202 0.14 -14.07 -10.86
N GLY A 203 -0.25 -13.03 -10.12
CA GLY A 203 -0.07 -12.90 -8.69
C GLY A 203 -1.26 -12.22 -8.05
N ILE A 204 -1.32 -12.24 -6.72
CA ILE A 204 -2.35 -11.51 -5.97
C ILE A 204 -1.75 -10.20 -5.48
N LEU A 205 -2.32 -9.08 -5.91
CA LEU A 205 -1.97 -7.74 -5.46
C LEU A 205 -3.02 -7.24 -4.48
N SER A 206 -2.59 -6.83 -3.30
CA SER A 206 -3.42 -6.25 -2.25
C SER A 206 -3.03 -4.79 -2.00
N LEU A 207 -4.03 -3.95 -1.77
CA LEU A 207 -3.91 -2.52 -1.52
C LEU A 207 -4.40 -2.17 -0.12
N THR A 208 -3.66 -1.30 0.56
CA THR A 208 -4.13 -0.58 1.75
C THR A 208 -4.21 0.91 1.41
N GLY A 209 -5.26 1.60 1.86
CA GLY A 209 -5.48 3.02 1.56
C GLY A 209 -5.99 3.32 0.15
N ALA A 210 -6.20 2.30 -0.71
CA ALA A 210 -6.75 2.45 -2.05
C ALA A 210 -7.64 1.26 -2.48
N THR A 211 -8.36 1.44 -3.59
CA THR A 211 -9.17 0.45 -4.31
C THR A 211 -8.77 0.34 -5.76
N PHE A 212 -9.05 -0.79 -6.40
CA PHE A 212 -9.11 -0.88 -7.86
C PHE A 212 -10.43 -0.32 -8.40
N ASP A 213 -10.56 -0.22 -9.73
CA ASP A 213 -11.75 0.32 -10.41
C ASP A 213 -13.06 -0.41 -10.08
N ASP A 214 -12.98 -1.66 -9.65
CA ASP A 214 -14.13 -2.48 -9.21
C ASP A 214 -14.48 -2.29 -7.72
N GLY A 215 -13.76 -1.42 -7.01
CA GLY A 215 -13.91 -1.15 -5.58
C GLY A 215 -13.20 -2.15 -4.65
N SER A 216 -12.60 -3.21 -5.19
CA SER A 216 -11.84 -4.19 -4.40
C SER A 216 -10.52 -3.61 -3.89
N SER A 217 -9.97 -4.19 -2.82
CA SER A 217 -8.60 -3.91 -2.34
C SER A 217 -7.65 -5.08 -2.57
N SER A 218 -8.08 -6.12 -3.27
CA SER A 218 -7.22 -7.23 -3.64
C SER A 218 -7.74 -7.85 -4.93
N ARG A 219 -6.83 -8.14 -5.86
CA ARG A 219 -7.17 -8.79 -7.13
C ARG A 219 -6.01 -9.60 -7.69
N GLU A 220 -6.33 -10.48 -8.62
CA GLU A 220 -5.34 -11.08 -9.50
C GLU A 220 -4.80 -10.03 -10.48
N VAL A 221 -3.47 -10.01 -10.63
CA VAL A 221 -2.73 -9.15 -11.55
C VAL A 221 -1.75 -9.97 -12.36
N SER A 222 -1.36 -9.44 -13.51
CA SER A 222 -0.29 -9.99 -14.34
C SER A 222 0.97 -9.13 -14.22
N ASN A 223 2.14 -9.78 -14.23
CA ASN A 223 3.41 -9.07 -14.21
C ASN A 223 3.55 -8.13 -15.42
N GLY A 224 4.22 -7.00 -15.23
CA GLY A 224 4.47 -5.97 -16.25
C GLY A 224 3.23 -5.17 -16.69
N GLN A 225 2.08 -5.35 -16.03
CA GLN A 225 0.87 -4.56 -16.30
C GLN A 225 0.66 -3.47 -15.24
N SER A 226 0.08 -2.35 -15.66
CA SER A 226 -0.29 -1.24 -14.79
C SER A 226 -1.79 -1.24 -14.53
N TYR A 227 -2.17 -0.98 -13.28
CA TYR A 227 -3.55 -0.99 -12.80
C TYR A 227 -3.89 0.35 -12.16
N SER A 228 -5.01 0.93 -12.58
CA SER A 228 -5.56 2.14 -11.95
C SER A 228 -6.02 1.84 -10.53
N ILE A 229 -5.77 2.80 -9.64
CA ILE A 229 -6.19 2.73 -8.24
C ILE A 229 -6.83 4.04 -7.79
N THR A 230 -7.78 3.95 -6.87
CA THR A 230 -8.47 5.09 -6.26
C THR A 230 -8.26 5.09 -4.74
N PRO A 231 -7.59 6.11 -4.17
CA PRO A 231 -7.49 6.33 -2.73
C PRO A 231 -8.82 6.19 -1.98
N ARG A 232 -8.82 5.54 -0.81
CA ARG A 232 -10.04 5.30 0.00
C ARG A 232 -10.35 6.43 0.99
N ASP A 233 -9.36 7.17 1.48
CA ASP A 233 -9.51 7.96 2.70
C ASP A 233 -9.55 9.48 2.49
N GLY A 234 -10.43 10.14 3.24
CA GLY A 234 -10.67 11.60 3.31
C GLY A 234 -9.57 12.43 3.98
N HIS A 235 -8.37 11.89 4.15
CA HIS A 235 -7.27 12.59 4.80
C HIS A 235 -6.59 13.58 3.84
N PRO A 236 -5.86 14.60 4.34
CA PRO A 236 -5.17 15.57 3.49
C PRO A 236 -3.98 14.97 2.72
N THR A 237 -3.52 13.79 3.14
CA THR A 237 -2.61 12.93 2.39
C THR A 237 -3.27 11.58 2.16
N THR A 238 -2.95 10.96 1.03
CA THR A 238 -3.21 9.54 0.81
C THR A 238 -1.94 8.76 1.10
N ASP A 239 -2.01 7.83 2.05
CA ASP A 239 -1.00 6.79 2.24
C ASP A 239 -1.49 5.50 1.58
N VAL A 240 -0.83 5.09 0.51
CA VAL A 240 -1.16 3.86 -0.20
C VAL A 240 0.00 2.89 -0.05
N SER A 241 -0.31 1.67 0.38
CA SER A 241 0.59 0.53 0.23
C SER A 241 0.02 -0.48 -0.76
N ALA A 242 0.92 -1.05 -1.54
CA ALA A 242 0.67 -2.10 -2.49
C ALA A 242 1.58 -3.28 -2.13
N GLU A 243 1.02 -4.48 -2.00
CA GLU A 243 1.76 -5.70 -1.73
C GLU A 243 1.33 -6.79 -2.72
N VAL A 244 2.29 -7.34 -3.44
CA VAL A 244 2.05 -8.41 -4.41
C VAL A 244 2.73 -9.70 -3.99
N ASN A 245 2.04 -10.81 -4.21
CA ASN A 245 2.59 -12.15 -4.04
C ASN A 245 2.35 -12.99 -5.31
N TYR A 246 3.44 -13.39 -5.94
CA TYR A 246 3.48 -14.37 -7.03
C TYR A 246 3.86 -15.73 -6.44
N THR A 247 3.07 -16.76 -6.77
CA THR A 247 3.29 -18.13 -6.29
C THR A 247 3.45 -19.08 -7.47
N ALA A 248 3.91 -20.31 -7.20
CA ALA A 248 4.07 -21.34 -8.21
C ALA A 248 5.02 -20.95 -9.37
N LEU A 249 6.07 -20.20 -9.08
CA LEU A 249 7.05 -19.75 -10.08
C LEU A 249 8.06 -20.87 -10.38
N PRO A 250 8.25 -21.27 -11.65
CA PRO A 250 9.12 -22.38 -12.04
C PRO A 250 10.59 -21.94 -12.15
N PHE A 251 11.08 -21.19 -11.17
CA PHE A 251 12.43 -20.61 -11.16
C PHE A 251 13.15 -20.91 -9.86
N GLY A 252 14.47 -20.75 -9.87
CA GLY A 252 15.31 -20.84 -8.70
C GLY A 252 16.11 -22.13 -8.60
N ASP A 253 17.12 -22.08 -7.73
CA ASP A 253 18.12 -23.13 -7.52
C ASP A 253 17.81 -24.08 -6.37
N ALA A 254 16.55 -24.09 -5.91
CA ALA A 254 16.08 -24.94 -4.82
C ALA A 254 16.14 -26.43 -5.20
N LEU A 255 17.34 -27.00 -5.08
CA LEU A 255 17.64 -28.40 -5.29
C LEU A 255 17.10 -29.22 -4.12
N TRP A 256 16.35 -30.28 -4.42
CA TRP A 256 15.89 -31.25 -3.43
C TRP A 256 16.49 -32.61 -3.71
N VAL A 257 16.97 -33.24 -2.64
CA VAL A 257 17.69 -34.51 -2.67
C VAL A 257 17.05 -35.47 -1.69
N ALA A 258 16.66 -36.64 -2.17
CA ALA A 258 16.49 -37.81 -1.33
C ALA A 258 17.88 -38.33 -0.99
N GLN A 259 18.42 -37.90 0.16
CA GLN A 259 19.74 -38.32 0.60
C GLN A 259 19.65 -39.74 1.12
N ASN A 260 20.44 -40.62 0.51
CA ASN A 260 20.56 -42.00 0.95
C ASN A 260 21.25 -42.07 2.33
N THR A 261 20.66 -42.78 3.29
CA THR A 261 21.26 -42.99 4.63
C THR A 261 22.02 -44.32 4.75
N ASP A 262 21.97 -45.15 3.72
CA ASP A 262 22.66 -46.43 3.59
C ASP A 262 23.87 -46.29 2.61
N ASP A 263 24.36 -47.41 2.05
CA ASP A 263 25.46 -47.41 1.05
C ASP A 263 24.94 -47.46 -0.40
N GLY A 264 24.21 -46.42 -0.82
CA GLY A 264 23.71 -46.31 -2.19
C GLY A 264 23.54 -44.90 -2.72
N GLN A 265 22.98 -44.81 -3.93
CA GLN A 265 22.77 -43.55 -4.64
C GLN A 265 21.74 -42.66 -3.93
N SER A 266 22.06 -41.38 -3.80
CA SER A 266 21.06 -40.35 -3.48
C SER A 266 20.31 -39.94 -4.76
N LEU A 267 19.08 -39.49 -4.62
CA LEU A 267 18.23 -39.14 -5.76
C LEU A 267 17.92 -37.64 -5.80
N LEU A 268 18.03 -37.05 -6.99
CA LEU A 268 17.39 -35.80 -7.36
C LEU A 268 15.88 -36.03 -7.36
N VAL A 269 15.14 -35.26 -6.59
CA VAL A 269 13.68 -35.38 -6.47
C VAL A 269 12.99 -34.07 -6.83
N PRO A 270 11.67 -34.06 -7.09
CA PRO A 270 10.95 -32.82 -7.37
C PRO A 270 11.09 -31.86 -6.19
N PRO A 271 11.06 -30.54 -6.45
CA PRO A 271 11.07 -29.60 -5.34
C PRO A 271 9.79 -29.74 -4.52
N ALA A 272 9.91 -29.64 -3.19
CA ALA A 272 8.75 -29.71 -2.29
C ALA A 272 7.74 -28.57 -2.53
N PHE A 273 8.22 -27.44 -3.03
CA PHE A 273 7.43 -26.29 -3.41
C PHE A 273 8.14 -25.53 -4.54
N LEU A 274 7.34 -24.90 -5.40
CA LEU A 274 7.84 -23.93 -6.36
C LEU A 274 8.11 -22.59 -5.68
N SER A 275 8.95 -21.77 -6.31
CA SER A 275 9.33 -20.48 -5.78
C SER A 275 8.16 -19.50 -5.73
N SER A 276 8.29 -18.51 -4.84
CA SER A 276 7.40 -17.37 -4.74
C SER A 276 8.20 -16.09 -4.75
N ALA A 277 7.63 -15.02 -5.31
CA ALA A 277 8.22 -13.69 -5.30
C ALA A 277 7.22 -12.69 -4.73
N HIS A 278 7.68 -11.86 -3.79
CA HIS A 278 6.88 -10.85 -3.14
C HIS A 278 7.54 -9.48 -3.30
N ALA A 279 6.72 -8.44 -3.39
CA ALA A 279 7.19 -7.07 -3.40
C ALA A 279 6.16 -6.16 -2.77
N SER A 280 6.63 -5.05 -2.21
CA SER A 280 5.76 -4.00 -1.72
C SER A 280 6.24 -2.63 -2.16
N ALA A 281 5.28 -1.72 -2.33
CA ALA A 281 5.52 -0.31 -2.57
C ALA A 281 4.63 0.48 -1.62
N ARG A 282 5.15 1.61 -1.13
CA ARG A 282 4.39 2.55 -0.32
C ARG A 282 4.65 3.96 -0.81
N GLY A 283 3.61 4.75 -0.89
CA GLY A 283 3.70 6.15 -1.29
C GLY A 283 2.74 7.00 -0.49
N THR A 284 3.15 8.24 -0.27
CA THR A 284 2.30 9.28 0.31
C THR A 284 2.18 10.41 -0.71
N ALA A 285 0.97 10.88 -0.96
CA ALA A 285 0.71 12.03 -1.82
C ALA A 285 -0.33 12.96 -1.19
N ALA A 286 -0.39 14.21 -1.65
CA ALA A 286 -1.49 15.09 -1.30
C ALA A 286 -2.82 14.49 -1.78
N SER A 287 -3.85 14.58 -0.93
CA SER A 287 -5.15 14.01 -1.26
C SER A 287 -5.86 14.80 -2.35
N PRO A 288 -6.46 14.12 -3.35
CA PRO A 288 -7.22 14.78 -4.40
C PRO A 288 -8.63 15.19 -3.94
N LEU A 289 -9.04 14.84 -2.72
CA LEU A 289 -10.42 15.04 -2.25
C LEU A 289 -10.73 16.50 -1.91
N PRO A 290 -11.97 16.96 -2.13
CA PRO A 290 -12.37 18.33 -1.80
C PRO A 290 -12.51 18.53 -0.28
N PHE A 291 -12.29 19.76 0.20
CA PHE A 291 -12.43 20.16 1.60
C PHE A 291 -13.22 21.48 1.73
N ALA A 292 -13.86 21.69 2.90
CA ALA A 292 -14.73 22.84 3.15
C ALA A 292 -14.14 23.78 4.22
N PRO A 293 -13.47 24.88 3.84
CA PRO A 293 -13.05 25.90 4.80
C PRO A 293 -14.25 26.69 5.35
N ALA A 294 -14.13 27.20 6.58
CA ALA A 294 -15.09 28.13 7.18
C ALA A 294 -14.37 29.15 8.06
N VAL A 295 -14.96 30.33 8.22
CA VAL A 295 -14.41 31.39 9.05
C VAL A 295 -15.42 31.75 10.15
N SER A 296 -14.93 31.93 11.37
CA SER A 296 -15.65 32.70 12.39
C SER A 296 -14.91 34.00 12.62
N THR A 297 -15.63 35.10 12.72
CA THR A 297 -15.06 36.43 12.72
C THR A 297 -15.39 37.19 14.01
N GLU A 298 -14.69 38.31 14.23
CA GLU A 298 -14.96 39.25 15.32
C GLU A 298 -14.42 40.64 14.95
N THR A 299 -15.30 41.64 14.92
CA THR A 299 -14.85 43.00 14.60
C THR A 299 -13.95 43.57 15.69
N SER A 300 -12.90 44.30 15.28
CA SER A 300 -11.96 44.96 16.19
C SER A 300 -12.60 45.96 17.16
N SER A 301 -13.81 46.46 16.83
CA SER A 301 -14.60 47.28 17.76
C SER A 301 -16.10 47.28 17.48
N GLN A 302 -16.91 46.98 18.49
CA GLN A 302 -18.37 47.09 18.43
C GLN A 302 -18.88 48.54 18.54
N LEU A 303 -18.02 49.48 18.97
CA LEU A 303 -18.36 50.89 19.10
C LEU A 303 -17.23 51.78 18.57
N ALA A 304 -17.53 52.62 17.59
CA ALA A 304 -16.55 53.47 16.95
C ALA A 304 -17.07 54.89 16.69
N VAL A 305 -16.20 55.77 16.18
CA VAL A 305 -16.53 57.13 15.76
C VAL A 305 -16.36 57.27 14.25
N PRO A 306 -17.02 58.23 13.59
CA PRO A 306 -16.79 58.49 12.17
C PRO A 306 -15.30 58.76 11.89
N GLY A 307 -14.78 58.17 10.82
CA GLY A 307 -13.38 58.21 10.43
C GLY A 307 -12.48 57.18 11.14
N ALA A 308 -13.00 56.39 12.08
CA ALA A 308 -12.23 55.32 12.72
C ALA A 308 -11.91 54.20 11.70
N ALA A 309 -10.73 53.61 11.87
CA ALA A 309 -10.34 52.39 11.17
C ALA A 309 -10.77 51.17 12.00
N VAL A 310 -11.52 50.27 11.39
CA VAL A 310 -11.90 48.97 11.98
C VAL A 310 -11.42 47.84 11.09
N HIS A 311 -10.94 46.76 11.69
CA HIS A 311 -10.62 45.51 11.00
C HIS A 311 -11.48 44.41 11.58
N ASP A 312 -11.34 43.22 11.00
CA ASP A 312 -11.96 42.00 11.46
C ASP A 312 -10.87 40.96 11.78
N THR A 313 -11.10 40.16 12.81
CA THR A 313 -10.23 39.05 13.20
C THR A 313 -10.88 37.75 12.74
N LEU A 314 -10.29 37.14 11.72
CA LEU A 314 -10.73 35.91 11.09
C LEU A 314 -10.12 34.70 11.80
N HIS A 315 -10.95 33.78 12.27
CA HIS A 315 -10.53 32.44 12.71
C HIS A 315 -10.91 31.42 11.62
N LEU A 316 -9.94 31.07 10.79
CA LEU A 316 -10.10 30.13 9.69
C LEU A 316 -9.97 28.69 10.18
N THR A 317 -10.99 27.89 9.93
CA THR A 317 -11.10 26.48 10.32
C THR A 317 -11.73 25.65 9.20
N LEU A 318 -12.11 24.41 9.50
CA LEU A 318 -12.84 23.52 8.58
C LEU A 318 -14.28 23.39 9.04
N ALA A 319 -15.21 23.50 8.09
CA ALA A 319 -16.64 23.38 8.35
C ALA A 319 -17.03 21.94 8.71
N ALA A 320 -16.34 20.94 8.13
CA ALA A 320 -16.53 19.51 8.38
C ALA A 320 -15.40 18.66 7.76
N ALA A 321 -15.25 17.44 8.29
CA ALA A 321 -14.43 16.38 7.71
C ALA A 321 -14.70 16.11 6.24
N PRO A 322 -13.66 16.05 5.37
CA PRO A 322 -13.79 15.52 4.03
C PRO A 322 -14.38 14.12 4.11
N ARG A 323 -15.62 13.95 3.62
CA ARG A 323 -16.22 12.64 3.39
C ARG A 323 -16.31 12.44 1.89
N VAL A 324 -15.94 11.25 1.43
CA VAL A 324 -16.29 10.81 0.08
C VAL A 324 -17.79 10.99 -0.08
N ALA A 325 -18.22 11.82 -1.04
CA ALA A 325 -19.63 11.99 -1.34
C ALA A 325 -20.17 10.61 -1.74
N ALA A 326 -20.94 9.98 -0.85
CA ALA A 326 -21.67 8.77 -1.20
C ALA A 326 -22.51 9.12 -2.43
N ARG A 327 -22.32 8.38 -3.53
CA ARG A 327 -23.15 8.50 -4.72
C ARG A 327 -24.61 8.46 -4.27
N ALA A 328 -25.33 9.57 -4.44
CA ALA A 328 -26.69 9.70 -3.97
C ALA A 328 -27.53 8.53 -4.53
N PRO A 329 -28.20 7.73 -3.68
CA PRO A 329 -29.24 6.84 -4.17
C PRO A 329 -30.35 7.72 -4.74
N ALA A 330 -30.89 7.32 -5.90
CA ALA A 330 -32.01 8.00 -6.53
C ALA A 330 -33.16 8.16 -5.52
N ALA A 331 -33.72 9.37 -5.49
CA ALA A 331 -34.67 9.85 -4.50
C ALA A 331 -35.83 8.87 -4.25
N ALA A 332 -36.05 8.53 -2.97
CA ALA A 332 -37.33 8.07 -2.47
C ALA A 332 -37.81 9.06 -1.41
N SER A 333 -38.92 9.73 -1.73
CA SER A 333 -39.62 10.71 -0.90
C SER A 333 -40.22 10.05 0.35
N ALA A 334 -40.01 10.64 1.53
CA ALA A 334 -41.00 10.64 2.61
C ALA A 334 -40.64 11.68 3.69
N SER A 335 -41.64 12.49 4.03
CA SER A 335 -41.66 13.56 5.03
C SER A 335 -41.91 13.05 6.45
N ALA A 336 -41.32 13.71 7.46
CA ALA A 336 -41.88 14.00 8.80
C ALA A 336 -40.76 14.63 9.67
N SER A 337 -40.79 15.93 9.98
CA SER A 337 -41.47 16.59 11.12
C SER A 337 -40.72 16.55 12.46
N ALA A 338 -40.07 17.69 12.75
CA ALA A 338 -39.92 18.45 14.01
C ALA A 338 -39.60 17.74 15.35
N SER A 339 -38.59 18.25 16.07
CA SER A 339 -38.79 19.12 17.26
C SER A 339 -37.47 19.52 17.94
N ALA A 340 -37.45 20.77 18.44
CA ALA A 340 -36.36 21.49 19.07
C ALA A 340 -36.14 21.11 20.55
N SER A 341 -34.95 21.46 21.09
CA SER A 341 -34.77 22.13 22.41
C SER A 341 -33.28 22.36 22.75
N ALA A 342 -32.91 23.63 22.97
CA ALA A 342 -31.72 24.10 23.72
C ALA A 342 -32.18 24.48 25.17
N PRO A 343 -31.41 25.18 26.05
CA PRO A 343 -29.96 25.42 26.19
C PRO A 343 -29.46 25.20 27.67
N GLY A 344 -28.18 25.45 27.98
CA GLY A 344 -27.68 25.50 29.37
C GLY A 344 -26.25 26.06 29.53
N SER A 345 -26.14 27.17 30.24
CA SER A 345 -25.02 28.15 30.28
C SER A 345 -23.79 27.82 31.18
N VAL A 346 -22.66 28.41 30.75
CA VAL A 346 -21.39 28.91 31.39
C VAL A 346 -21.57 29.47 32.84
N PRO A 347 -20.57 29.71 33.74
CA PRO A 347 -19.15 30.05 33.48
C PRO A 347 -18.05 29.62 34.50
N GLY A 348 -16.77 29.86 34.14
CA GLY A 348 -15.63 29.77 35.07
C GLY A 348 -14.32 30.31 34.48
N SER A 349 -14.02 31.57 34.80
CA SER A 349 -12.84 32.36 34.40
C SER A 349 -11.53 31.85 35.03
N GLY A 350 -10.45 31.82 34.26
CA GLY A 350 -9.08 31.61 34.73
C GLY A 350 -8.09 32.23 33.75
N SER A 351 -7.60 33.42 34.08
CA SER A 351 -6.54 34.14 33.38
C SER A 351 -5.18 33.57 33.76
N GLU A 352 -4.36 33.15 32.79
CA GLU A 352 -2.91 33.07 32.98
C GLU A 352 -2.18 33.31 31.66
N SER A 353 -1.18 34.18 31.74
CA SER A 353 -0.39 34.71 30.64
C SER A 353 0.59 33.66 30.07
N ALA A 354 0.92 33.84 28.79
CA ALA A 354 1.81 33.03 27.95
C ALA A 354 3.14 32.60 28.60
N PRO A 355 3.70 31.46 28.14
CA PRO A 355 4.70 31.57 27.08
C PRO A 355 4.68 30.43 26.03
N GLY A 356 5.18 30.74 24.83
CA GLY A 356 5.83 29.76 23.95
C GLY A 356 4.95 29.02 22.95
N PHE A 357 5.31 29.13 21.68
CA PHE A 357 4.78 28.37 20.55
C PHE A 357 4.59 26.88 20.87
N THR A 358 3.36 26.37 20.66
CA THR A 358 3.07 24.93 20.57
C THR A 358 2.48 24.64 19.19
N THR A 359 3.36 24.43 18.22
CA THR A 359 3.01 23.84 16.93
C THR A 359 2.71 22.36 17.17
N GLY A 360 1.45 21.90 17.05
CA GLY A 360 1.21 20.47 17.28
C GLY A 360 -0.19 19.88 17.07
N GLU A 361 -1.30 20.60 17.17
CA GLU A 361 -2.62 19.90 17.29
C GLU A 361 -3.79 20.51 16.50
N GLN A 362 -3.57 20.87 15.22
CA GLN A 362 -4.65 21.12 14.24
C GLN A 362 -4.31 20.63 12.82
N LEU A 363 -3.85 19.39 12.69
CA LEU A 363 -3.86 18.70 11.38
C LEU A 363 -4.73 17.47 11.48
N THR A 364 -6.02 17.64 11.16
CA THR A 364 -6.82 16.50 10.73
C THR A 364 -7.40 16.65 9.33
N GLU A 365 -7.57 17.84 8.72
CA GLU A 365 -8.44 17.92 7.53
C GLU A 365 -8.17 19.09 6.52
N TRP A 366 -7.07 19.86 6.61
CA TRP A 366 -6.79 20.93 5.62
C TRP A 366 -6.02 20.41 4.41
N GLY A 367 -6.47 20.73 3.19
CA GLY A 367 -5.84 20.21 1.96
C GLY A 367 -4.39 20.68 1.78
N LEU A 368 -3.56 19.82 1.19
CA LEU A 368 -2.14 20.10 0.88
C LEU A 368 -1.91 20.13 -0.64
N TYR A 369 -0.91 20.87 -1.10
CA TYR A 369 -0.38 20.79 -2.46
C TYR A 369 1.14 20.60 -2.42
N GLU A 370 1.70 20.05 -3.49
CA GLU A 370 3.15 19.91 -3.64
C GLU A 370 3.71 21.19 -4.27
N ALA A 371 4.60 21.86 -3.55
CA ALA A 371 5.28 23.05 -4.05
C ALA A 371 6.38 22.67 -5.05
N PRO A 372 6.88 23.62 -5.88
CA PRO A 372 7.91 23.34 -6.89
C PRO A 372 9.23 22.77 -6.35
N ASP A 373 9.47 22.91 -5.04
CA ASP A 373 10.63 22.36 -4.33
C ASP A 373 10.39 20.93 -3.79
N GLY A 374 9.24 20.33 -4.08
CA GLY A 374 8.81 19.01 -3.59
C GLY A 374 8.26 19.00 -2.16
N SER A 375 8.16 20.17 -1.50
CA SER A 375 7.59 20.25 -0.15
C SER A 375 6.06 20.26 -0.18
N ALA A 376 5.43 19.57 0.76
CA ALA A 376 3.98 19.67 0.96
C ALA A 376 3.63 20.97 1.70
N LYS A 377 2.72 21.77 1.14
CA LYS A 377 2.24 23.03 1.73
C LYS A 377 0.72 23.06 1.83
N PRO A 378 0.14 23.77 2.82
CA PRO A 378 -1.30 24.03 2.89
C PRO A 378 -1.81 24.68 1.60
N ILE A 379 -2.95 24.23 1.08
CA ILE A 379 -3.63 24.94 -0.01
C ILE A 379 -4.01 26.34 0.49
N PRO A 380 -3.55 27.41 -0.16
CA PRO A 380 -3.87 28.75 0.30
C PRO A 380 -5.34 29.08 0.04
N VAL A 381 -5.96 29.77 0.98
CA VAL A 381 -7.35 30.25 0.87
C VAL A 381 -7.36 31.77 0.96
N THR A 382 -8.09 32.41 0.05
CA THR A 382 -8.36 33.85 0.11
C THR A 382 -9.75 34.06 0.69
N VAL A 383 -9.84 34.78 1.80
CA VAL A 383 -11.09 35.23 2.39
C VAL A 383 -11.34 36.67 1.93
N THR A 384 -12.49 36.91 1.29
CA THR A 384 -12.94 38.24 0.92
C THR A 384 -13.92 38.75 1.95
N SER A 385 -13.54 39.81 2.67
CA SER A 385 -14.30 40.44 3.75
C SER A 385 -14.86 41.78 3.27
N SER A 386 -16.18 41.97 3.39
CA SER A 386 -16.86 43.21 3.02
C SER A 386 -17.54 43.82 4.24
N LEU A 387 -17.21 45.09 4.52
CA LEU A 387 -17.87 45.86 5.55
C LEU A 387 -19.09 46.55 4.96
N LEU A 388 -20.28 46.07 5.32
CA LEU A 388 -21.54 46.58 4.83
C LEU A 388 -22.08 47.67 5.75
N GLY A 389 -22.63 48.75 5.18
CA GLY A 389 -23.20 49.87 5.92
C GLY A 389 -22.78 51.24 5.35
N PRO A 390 -23.24 52.35 5.96
CA PRO A 390 -24.02 52.40 7.20
C PRO A 390 -25.47 51.94 7.00
N PHE A 391 -26.01 51.22 8.00
CA PHE A 391 -27.43 50.94 8.16
C PHE A 391 -28.04 51.84 9.26
N ASP A 392 -29.29 52.23 9.11
CA ASP A 392 -30.00 53.08 10.08
C ASP A 392 -30.39 52.32 11.36
N THR A 393 -30.64 51.03 11.25
CA THR A 393 -30.99 50.13 12.36
C THR A 393 -29.96 49.02 12.50
N ALA A 394 -29.84 48.46 13.70
CA ALA A 394 -29.01 47.29 13.93
C ALA A 394 -29.40 46.17 12.95
N PRO A 395 -28.44 45.60 12.21
CA PRO A 395 -28.68 44.43 11.37
C PRO A 395 -29.29 43.28 12.16
N VAL A 396 -30.20 42.55 11.53
CA VAL A 396 -30.77 41.32 12.09
C VAL A 396 -30.05 40.13 11.48
N GLU A 397 -29.69 39.17 12.33
CA GLU A 397 -28.99 37.96 11.89
C GLU A 397 -29.80 37.20 10.83
N SER A 398 -29.14 36.85 9.73
CA SER A 398 -29.73 36.12 8.61
C SER A 398 -28.65 35.38 7.83
N ALA A 399 -29.04 34.42 6.99
CA ALA A 399 -28.10 33.61 6.23
C ALA A 399 -27.32 34.39 5.15
N ALA A 400 -27.80 35.56 4.73
CA ALA A 400 -27.17 36.37 3.69
C ALA A 400 -27.54 37.85 3.85
N ALA A 401 -26.64 38.73 3.40
CA ALA A 401 -26.89 40.16 3.41
C ALA A 401 -28.08 40.56 2.50
N PRO A 402 -28.82 41.64 2.85
CA PRO A 402 -29.87 42.17 1.99
C PRO A 402 -29.33 42.54 0.59
N PRO A 403 -30.08 42.27 -0.49
CA PRO A 403 -29.70 42.70 -1.83
C PRO A 403 -29.48 44.22 -1.89
N GLY A 404 -28.35 44.63 -2.45
CA GLY A 404 -28.00 46.06 -2.58
C GLY A 404 -27.59 46.73 -1.27
N ALA A 405 -27.23 45.96 -0.24
CA ALA A 405 -26.63 46.51 0.99
C ALA A 405 -25.47 47.46 0.64
N PRO A 406 -25.39 48.66 1.26
CA PRO A 406 -24.27 49.56 1.05
C PRO A 406 -22.96 48.89 1.43
N VAL A 407 -21.91 49.09 0.63
CA VAL A 407 -20.56 48.57 0.91
C VAL A 407 -19.67 49.75 1.27
N ALA A 408 -19.18 49.78 2.51
CA ALA A 408 -18.20 50.78 2.93
C ALA A 408 -16.81 50.45 2.39
N CYS A 409 -16.47 49.16 2.34
CA CYS A 409 -15.12 48.67 2.04
C CYS A 409 -15.15 47.16 1.76
N THR A 410 -14.25 46.69 0.90
CA THR A 410 -13.97 45.26 0.67
C THR A 410 -12.47 45.04 0.70
N VAL A 411 -12.02 44.02 1.42
CA VAL A 411 -10.61 43.67 1.59
C VAL A 411 -10.44 42.15 1.43
N ASP A 412 -9.23 41.74 1.07
CA ASP A 412 -8.87 40.33 0.96
C ASP A 412 -7.79 40.00 1.98
N THR A 413 -7.94 38.82 2.59
CA THR A 413 -6.95 38.22 3.51
C THR A 413 -6.53 36.86 2.96
N VAL A 414 -5.22 36.68 2.73
CA VAL A 414 -4.67 35.43 2.19
C VAL A 414 -4.12 34.58 3.34
N ALA A 415 -4.75 33.45 3.60
CA ALA A 415 -4.28 32.44 4.54
C ALA A 415 -3.34 31.46 3.81
N ALA A 416 -2.08 31.86 3.65
CA ALA A 416 -1.07 31.07 2.95
C ALA A 416 -0.60 29.82 3.75
N ASP A 417 -0.71 29.89 5.08
CA ASP A 417 -0.23 28.85 6.00
C ASP A 417 -1.34 27.90 6.48
N GLY A 418 -2.54 28.00 5.90
CA GLY A 418 -3.68 27.13 6.23
C GLY A 418 -4.57 27.68 7.36
N PRO A 419 -5.18 26.81 8.19
CA PRO A 419 -6.04 27.23 9.30
C PRO A 419 -5.28 28.09 10.32
N GLY A 420 -5.97 29.05 10.92
CA GLY A 420 -5.35 29.95 11.88
C GLY A 420 -6.13 31.25 12.08
N THR A 421 -5.51 32.18 12.80
CA THR A 421 -6.06 33.51 13.05
C THR A 421 -5.38 34.54 12.14
N TYR A 422 -6.18 35.39 11.51
CA TYR A 422 -5.71 36.43 10.59
C TYR A 422 -6.48 37.73 10.83
N ASP A 423 -5.83 38.87 10.72
CA ASP A 423 -6.50 40.17 10.75
C ASP A 423 -6.68 40.71 9.34
N THR A 424 -7.86 41.25 9.04
CA THR A 424 -8.10 41.93 7.76
C THR A 424 -7.35 43.26 7.70
N PRO A 425 -7.04 43.77 6.49
CA PRO A 425 -6.78 45.19 6.34
C PRO A 425 -7.95 46.03 6.89
N ALA A 426 -7.64 47.17 7.50
CA ALA A 426 -8.65 48.00 8.13
C ALA A 426 -9.47 48.82 7.11
N CYS A 427 -10.77 48.95 7.38
CA CYS A 427 -11.72 49.79 6.66
C CYS A 427 -12.04 51.05 7.45
N ILE A 428 -12.19 52.19 6.75
CA ILE A 428 -12.56 53.46 7.37
C ILE A 428 -14.09 53.60 7.42
N LEU A 429 -14.64 53.96 8.58
CA LEU A 429 -16.07 54.18 8.78
C LEU A 429 -16.48 55.60 8.33
N PRO A 430 -17.17 55.78 7.20
CA PRO A 430 -17.37 57.11 6.61
C PRO A 430 -18.38 57.99 7.37
N ALA A 431 -19.35 57.39 8.06
CA ALA A 431 -20.48 58.11 8.67
C ALA A 431 -21.07 57.37 9.89
N PRO A 432 -21.91 58.03 10.70
CA PRO A 432 -22.74 57.37 11.70
C PRO A 432 -23.67 56.30 11.12
N GLY A 433 -23.95 55.25 11.90
CA GLY A 433 -24.79 54.12 11.50
C GLY A 433 -24.27 52.79 12.07
N TYR A 434 -24.88 51.70 11.64
CA TYR A 434 -24.41 50.34 11.92
C TYR A 434 -23.64 49.79 10.72
N TYR A 435 -22.57 49.07 10.98
CA TYR A 435 -21.78 48.38 9.96
C TYR A 435 -21.66 46.91 10.35
N ALA A 436 -21.72 46.01 9.38
CA ALA A 436 -21.60 44.57 9.58
C ALA A 436 -20.60 43.97 8.60
N TRP A 437 -19.67 43.18 9.11
CA TRP A 437 -18.78 42.37 8.27
C TRP A 437 -19.52 41.18 7.67
N VAL A 438 -19.16 40.84 6.43
CA VAL A 438 -19.49 39.56 5.78
C VAL A 438 -18.29 39.04 5.02
N ASP A 439 -18.06 37.74 5.15
CA ASP A 439 -16.95 37.01 4.55
C ASP A 439 -17.42 35.97 3.54
N SER A 440 -16.56 35.73 2.55
CA SER A 440 -16.74 34.69 1.55
C SER A 440 -15.43 34.07 1.11
N ILE A 441 -15.49 32.81 0.70
CA ILE A 441 -14.38 32.07 0.08
C ILE A 441 -14.84 31.60 -1.29
N ASP A 442 -14.16 32.07 -2.32
CA ASP A 442 -14.34 31.64 -3.71
C ASP A 442 -13.16 30.74 -4.13
N PRO A 443 -13.40 29.45 -4.46
CA PRO A 443 -12.37 28.52 -4.91
C PRO A 443 -11.53 29.02 -6.10
N HIS A 444 -12.10 29.86 -6.96
CA HIS A 444 -11.40 30.40 -8.13
C HIS A 444 -10.32 31.44 -7.79
N ARG A 445 -10.28 31.91 -6.53
CA ARG A 445 -9.22 32.79 -6.03
C ARG A 445 -7.91 32.06 -5.78
N THR A 446 -7.94 30.73 -5.70
CA THR A 446 -6.75 29.88 -5.53
C THR A 446 -6.39 29.23 -6.87
N PRO A 447 -5.13 29.33 -7.33
CA PRO A 447 -4.68 28.70 -8.58
C PRO A 447 -4.94 27.18 -8.61
N PRO A 448 -5.32 26.59 -9.76
CA PRO A 448 -5.56 25.15 -9.86
C PRO A 448 -4.36 24.28 -9.46
N ASP A 449 -3.14 24.71 -9.82
CA ASP A 449 -1.87 24.05 -9.47
C ASP A 449 -1.54 24.13 -7.97
N GLN A 450 -2.17 25.04 -7.23
CA GLN A 450 -2.12 25.10 -5.78
C GLN A 450 -3.31 24.40 -5.12
N GLY A 451 -4.17 23.71 -5.89
CA GLY A 451 -5.29 22.94 -5.37
C GLY A 451 -6.63 23.66 -5.31
N GLY A 452 -6.82 24.81 -5.98
CA GLY A 452 -8.06 25.57 -5.94
C GLY A 452 -9.33 24.76 -6.29
N ALA A 453 -9.22 23.78 -7.20
CA ALA A 453 -10.33 22.89 -7.56
C ALA A 453 -10.81 21.97 -6.42
N ARG A 454 -10.04 21.85 -5.33
CA ARG A 454 -10.37 21.05 -4.14
C ARG A 454 -11.05 21.89 -3.04
N ILE A 455 -11.13 23.21 -3.18
CA ILE A 455 -11.77 24.08 -2.19
C ILE A 455 -13.28 24.10 -2.47
N LEU A 456 -14.10 23.86 -1.45
CA LEU A 456 -15.55 24.12 -1.51
C LEU A 456 -15.84 25.59 -1.16
N PRO A 457 -16.77 26.26 -1.87
CA PRO A 457 -17.12 27.65 -1.58
C PRO A 457 -17.79 27.80 -0.21
N TRP A 458 -17.62 28.97 0.41
CA TRP A 458 -18.21 29.28 1.71
C TRP A 458 -18.62 30.75 1.81
N SER A 459 -19.62 31.06 2.64
CA SER A 459 -20.03 32.43 2.98
C SER A 459 -20.54 32.50 4.41
N SER A 460 -20.23 33.61 5.08
CA SER A 460 -20.68 33.90 6.44
C SER A 460 -22.17 34.29 6.50
N PRO A 461 -22.83 34.14 7.67
CA PRO A 461 -24.10 34.80 7.94
C PRO A 461 -23.94 36.33 8.05
N PHE A 462 -25.01 37.07 7.77
CA PHE A 462 -25.05 38.52 7.92
C PHE A 462 -25.65 38.93 9.25
N GLY A 463 -25.10 39.99 9.87
CA GLY A 463 -25.71 40.64 11.04
C GLY A 463 -25.47 39.93 12.37
N THR A 464 -24.48 39.03 12.44
CA THR A 464 -24.01 38.42 13.69
C THR A 464 -23.51 39.51 14.64
N ALA A 465 -23.90 39.47 15.92
CA ALA A 465 -23.62 40.57 16.85
C ALA A 465 -22.12 40.87 17.05
N ALA A 466 -21.26 39.84 17.00
CA ALA A 466 -19.80 40.00 17.05
C ALA A 466 -19.23 40.75 15.84
N GLU A 467 -19.98 40.83 14.74
CA GLU A 467 -19.58 41.44 13.47
C GLU A 467 -20.08 42.87 13.29
N VAL A 468 -20.84 43.38 14.27
CA VAL A 468 -21.53 44.67 14.13
C VAL A 468 -20.81 45.78 14.88
N THR A 469 -20.35 46.78 14.14
CA THR A 469 -19.85 48.04 14.69
C THR A 469 -20.95 49.10 14.67
N ARG A 470 -21.21 49.73 15.82
CA ARG A 470 -22.07 50.91 15.92
C ARG A 470 -21.24 52.20 15.90
N VAL A 471 -21.61 53.13 15.05
CA VAL A 471 -21.07 54.50 15.02
C VAL A 471 -22.18 55.47 15.43
N PRO A 472 -22.17 56.01 16.67
CA PRO A 472 -23.20 56.94 17.11
C PRO A 472 -23.18 58.24 16.30
N ALA A 473 -24.36 58.85 16.10
CA ALA A 473 -24.43 60.21 15.60
C ALA A 473 -23.77 61.17 16.62
N PRO A 474 -23.14 62.27 16.16
CA PRO A 474 -22.65 63.31 17.05
C PRO A 474 -23.79 63.77 17.96
N ALA A 475 -23.52 63.93 19.25
CA ALA A 475 -24.52 64.49 20.17
C ALA A 475 -24.97 65.85 19.62
N GLY A 476 -26.26 65.96 19.27
CA GLY A 476 -26.83 67.24 18.86
C GLY A 476 -26.57 68.28 19.94
N THR A 477 -26.19 69.48 19.54
CA THR A 477 -26.01 70.60 20.47
C THR A 477 -27.27 70.73 21.32
N PRO A 478 -27.19 70.72 22.67
CA PRO A 478 -28.37 70.88 23.50
C PRO A 478 -29.07 72.19 23.12
N PRO A 479 -30.41 72.21 22.98
CA PRO A 479 -31.12 73.46 22.76
C PRO A 479 -30.79 74.42 23.91
N PRO A 480 -30.58 75.73 23.64
CA PRO A 480 -30.23 76.68 24.66
C PRO A 480 -31.27 76.69 25.78
N ALA A 481 -30.82 76.58 27.02
CA ALA A 481 -31.68 76.60 28.19
C ALA A 481 -32.53 77.88 28.20
N THR A 482 -33.85 77.73 28.17
CA THR A 482 -34.78 78.83 28.42
C THR A 482 -34.54 79.38 29.82
N ALA A 483 -34.20 80.67 29.92
CA ALA A 483 -34.03 81.36 31.19
C ALA A 483 -35.37 81.36 31.98
N PRO A 484 -35.37 81.09 33.30
CA PRO A 484 -36.56 81.24 34.13
C PRO A 484 -36.96 82.73 34.27
N PRO A 485 -38.25 83.02 34.55
CA PRO A 485 -38.80 84.37 34.61
C PRO A 485 -38.28 85.21 35.78
#